data_AF-A0A1V9FXS0-F1
#
_entry.id   AF-A0A1V9FXS0-F1
#
_cell.length_a   1.000
_cell.length_b   1.000
_cell.length_c   1.000
_cell.angle_alpha   90.00
_cell.angle_beta   90.00
_cell.angle_gamma   90.00
#
_symmetry.space_group_name_H-M   'P 1'
#
loop_
_entity.id
_entity.type
_entity.pdbx_description
1 polymer ?
#
loop_
_entity_poly.entity_id
_entity_poly.type
_entity_poly.pdbx_seq_one_letter_code
_entity_poly.pdbx_strand_id
1 'polypeptide(L)'
;MNVHFMNTIFKPTSYAKKAVQVLVFRTNLVSAKDIHRISPLMGETPGILKWNVDQHDIDNVLRIETAWLLPQDIIRVVTHAGYLCEELPD
;
A
#
# COMPACT_ATOMS: atom_id res chain seq x y z
N MET A 1 -50.85 33.78 9.54
CA MET A 1 -49.61 34.49 9.15
C MET A 1 -48.76 33.53 8.33
N ASN A 2 -48.40 33.97 7.12
CA ASN A 2 -47.29 33.55 6.25
C ASN A 2 -45.98 33.27 7.04
N VAL A 3 -44.97 32.49 6.64
CA VAL A 3 -44.60 31.71 5.44
C VAL A 3 -43.30 30.93 5.75
N HIS A 4 -43.07 29.83 5.04
CA HIS A 4 -41.79 29.39 4.43
C HIS A 4 -40.49 29.08 5.20
N PHE A 5 -39.96 27.90 4.80
CA PHE A 5 -38.56 27.55 4.52
C PHE A 5 -37.52 27.63 5.65
N MET A 6 -36.99 26.46 6.02
CA MET A 6 -35.56 26.21 5.77
C MET A 6 -35.36 24.84 5.13
N ASN A 7 -35.08 24.91 3.83
CA ASN A 7 -34.35 23.95 3.02
C ASN A 7 -32.99 23.70 3.69
N THR A 8 -32.51 22.46 3.79
CA THR A 8 -31.24 21.96 3.17
C THR A 8 -30.66 20.73 3.89
N ILE A 9 -30.67 19.60 3.20
CA ILE A 9 -29.49 18.75 2.94
C ILE A 9 -28.58 18.47 4.16
N PHE A 10 -28.93 17.45 4.97
CA PHE A 10 -27.89 16.58 5.53
C PHE A 10 -27.65 15.44 4.55
N LYS A 11 -27.07 15.77 3.39
CA LYS A 11 -26.19 14.81 2.73
C LYS A 11 -24.95 14.79 3.61
N PRO A 12 -24.52 13.66 4.17
CA PRO A 12 -23.09 13.48 4.42
C PRO A 12 -22.40 13.54 3.04
N THR A 13 -22.16 14.75 2.54
CA THR A 13 -21.23 15.02 1.46
C THR A 13 -19.84 14.78 2.00
N SER A 14 -19.36 13.57 1.84
CA SER A 14 -18.17 13.30 1.04
C SER A 14 -17.89 11.81 1.21
N TYR A 15 -17.91 11.09 0.09
CA TYR A 15 -17.16 9.84 0.02
C TYR A 15 -15.75 10.20 0.42
N ALA A 16 -15.35 9.87 1.66
CA ALA A 16 -13.97 9.98 2.09
C ALA A 16 -13.17 9.13 1.11
N LYS A 17 -12.56 9.80 0.13
CA LYS A 17 -11.74 9.17 -0.89
C LYS A 17 -10.61 8.53 -0.10
N LYS A 18 -10.65 7.21 0.06
CA LYS A 18 -9.60 6.45 0.75
C LYS A 18 -8.32 6.78 0.00
N ALA A 19 -7.46 7.61 0.60
CA ALA A 19 -6.23 8.06 -0.05
C ALA A 19 -5.32 6.84 -0.16
N VAL A 20 -4.99 6.46 -1.39
CA VAL A 20 -4.01 5.41 -1.63
C VAL A 20 -2.64 5.95 -1.23
N GLN A 21 -1.97 5.24 -0.34
CA GLN A 21 -0.62 5.51 0.10
C GLN A 21 0.34 4.65 -0.72
N VAL A 22 1.49 5.23 -1.08
CA VAL A 22 2.58 4.52 -1.75
C VAL A 22 3.69 4.36 -0.74
N LEU A 23 4.08 3.11 -0.48
CA LEU A 23 5.20 2.77 0.37
C LEU A 23 6.31 2.20 -0.51
N VAL A 24 7.56 2.60 -0.25
CA VAL A 24 8.72 2.22 -1.05
C VAL A 24 9.77 1.62 -0.13
N PHE A 25 10.33 0.48 -0.54
CA PHE A 25 11.28 -0.27 0.27
C PHE A 25 12.46 -0.71 -0.57
N ARG A 26 13.65 -0.68 0.05
CA ARG A 26 14.81 -1.40 -0.42
C ARG A 26 14.69 -2.86 0.00
N THR A 27 14.98 -3.78 -0.91
CA THR A 27 14.93 -5.22 -0.61
C THR A 27 16.12 -5.97 -1.18
N ASN A 28 16.22 -7.27 -0.89
CA ASN A 28 17.14 -8.19 -1.57
C ASN A 28 16.40 -9.14 -2.54
N LEU A 29 15.24 -8.71 -3.08
CA LEU A 29 14.45 -9.48 -4.06
C LEU A 29 15.05 -9.34 -5.46
N VAL A 30 16.16 -10.01 -5.73
CA VAL A 30 16.93 -9.83 -6.97
C VAL A 30 16.41 -10.72 -8.11
N SER A 31 16.02 -11.97 -7.80
CA SER A 31 15.74 -12.96 -8.84
C SER A 31 14.24 -13.17 -9.09
N ALA A 32 13.90 -13.67 -10.28
CA ALA A 32 12.53 -14.10 -10.59
C ALA A 32 12.02 -15.18 -9.61
N LYS A 33 12.92 -16.00 -9.04
CA LYS A 33 12.57 -16.99 -8.02
C LYS A 33 12.16 -16.33 -6.71
N ASP A 34 12.80 -15.22 -6.34
CA ASP A 34 12.44 -14.46 -5.13
C ASP A 34 11.08 -13.78 -5.30
N ILE A 35 10.85 -13.19 -6.47
CA ILE A 35 9.54 -12.61 -6.82
C ILE A 35 8.44 -13.68 -6.81
N HIS A 36 8.72 -14.87 -7.37
CA HIS A 36 7.76 -15.97 -7.34
C HIS A 36 7.42 -16.42 -5.91
N ARG A 37 8.41 -16.40 -5.00
CA ARG A 37 8.21 -16.77 -3.58
C ARG A 37 7.45 -15.72 -2.78
N ILE A 38 7.71 -14.43 -3.01
CA ILE A 38 7.04 -13.34 -2.27
C ILE A 38 5.64 -13.02 -2.84
N SER A 39 5.39 -13.34 -4.11
CA SER A 39 4.15 -13.01 -4.80
C SER A 39 2.87 -13.47 -4.08
N PRO A 40 2.77 -14.72 -3.57
CA PRO A 40 1.62 -15.15 -2.78
C PRO A 40 1.40 -14.28 -1.54
N LEU A 41 2.48 -13.96 -0.80
CA LEU A 41 2.39 -13.13 0.39
C LEU A 41 1.88 -11.73 0.07
N MET A 42 2.38 -11.12 -1.00
CA MET A 42 1.90 -9.80 -1.43
C MET A 42 0.44 -9.83 -1.91
N GLY A 43 0.03 -10.92 -2.57
CA GLY A 43 -1.35 -11.10 -3.05
C GLY A 43 -2.36 -11.43 -1.93
N GLU A 44 -1.91 -12.11 -0.87
CA GLU A 44 -2.75 -12.52 0.25
C GLU A 44 -2.79 -11.50 1.39
N THR A 45 -1.85 -10.56 1.46
CA THR A 45 -1.80 -9.54 2.52
C THR A 45 -2.95 -8.53 2.36
N PRO A 46 -3.92 -8.51 3.29
CA PRO A 46 -5.07 -7.62 3.18
C PRO A 46 -4.63 -6.15 3.29
N GLY A 47 -5.09 -5.33 2.35
CA GLY A 47 -4.78 -3.90 2.31
C GLY A 47 -3.66 -3.54 1.32
N ILE A 48 -2.93 -4.51 0.76
CA ILE A 48 -2.15 -4.29 -0.46
C ILE A 48 -3.12 -4.19 -1.64
N LEU A 49 -3.09 -3.07 -2.35
CA LEU A 49 -3.89 -2.84 -3.55
C LEU A 49 -3.11 -3.18 -4.82
N LYS A 50 -1.82 -2.85 -4.82
CA LYS A 50 -0.88 -3.14 -5.91
C LYS A 50 0.51 -3.25 -5.33
N TRP A 51 1.35 -4.05 -5.96
CA TRP A 51 2.76 -4.14 -5.63
C TRP A 51 3.59 -4.34 -6.90
N ASN A 52 4.84 -3.92 -6.86
CA ASN A 52 5.82 -4.18 -7.92
C ASN A 52 7.23 -4.23 -7.34
N VAL A 53 8.07 -5.12 -7.86
CA VAL A 53 9.51 -5.08 -7.63
C VAL A 53 10.17 -4.51 -8.86
N ASP A 54 10.88 -3.38 -8.72
CA ASP A 54 11.72 -2.86 -9.78
C ASP A 54 13.07 -3.57 -9.75
N GLN A 55 13.23 -4.57 -10.62
CA GLN A 55 14.47 -5.32 -10.77
C GLN A 55 15.53 -4.56 -11.59
N HIS A 56 15.17 -3.45 -12.22
CA HIS A 56 16.12 -2.61 -12.97
C HIS A 56 16.70 -1.50 -12.10
N ASP A 57 16.14 -1.28 -10.91
CA ASP A 57 16.72 -0.44 -9.89
C ASP A 57 17.85 -1.18 -9.15
N ILE A 58 18.98 -0.50 -8.94
CA ILE A 58 20.16 -1.03 -8.24
C ILE A 58 19.79 -1.46 -6.81
N ASP A 59 18.79 -0.81 -6.21
CA ASP A 59 18.35 -1.06 -4.84
C ASP A 59 17.24 -2.13 -4.70
N ASN A 60 16.86 -2.82 -5.79
CA ASN A 60 15.78 -3.83 -5.83
C ASN A 60 14.51 -3.34 -5.11
N VAL A 61 13.94 -2.27 -5.65
CA VAL A 61 12.90 -1.49 -4.97
C VAL A 61 11.57 -2.23 -5.00
N LEU A 62 10.99 -2.48 -3.82
CA LEU A 62 9.61 -2.93 -3.66
C LEU A 62 8.70 -1.73 -3.44
N ARG A 63 7.73 -1.53 -4.34
CA ARG A 63 6.72 -0.49 -4.24
C ARG A 63 5.37 -1.11 -3.91
N ILE A 64 4.71 -0.63 -2.87
CA ILE A 64 3.38 -1.06 -2.41
C ILE A 64 2.41 0.11 -2.50
N GLU A 65 1.26 -0.08 -3.15
CA GLU A 65 0.11 0.79 -3.04
C GLU A 65 -0.86 0.17 -2.01
N THR A 66 -1.23 0.93 -1.00
CA THR A 66 -2.10 0.46 0.09
C THR A 66 -3.15 1.48 0.47
N ALA A 67 -4.27 1.02 1.01
CA ALA A 67 -5.30 1.90 1.55
C ALA A 67 -5.15 2.18 3.06
N TRP A 68 -4.39 1.36 3.81
CA TRP A 68 -4.29 1.50 5.27
C TRP A 68 -3.08 0.83 5.93
N LEU A 69 -2.22 0.13 5.19
CA LEU A 69 -1.04 -0.51 5.80
C LEU A 69 0.02 0.52 6.15
N LEU A 70 0.73 0.25 7.24
CA LEU A 70 1.91 1.01 7.64
C LEU A 70 3.17 0.35 7.08
N PRO A 71 4.29 1.09 6.93
CA PRO A 71 5.56 0.53 6.49
C PRO A 71 6.00 -0.70 7.29
N GLN A 72 5.78 -0.66 8.61
CA GLN A 72 6.13 -1.74 9.53
C GLN A 72 5.38 -3.05 9.25
N ASP A 73 4.17 -2.98 8.72
CA ASP A 73 3.40 -4.16 8.33
C ASP A 73 4.09 -4.88 7.17
N ILE A 74 4.50 -4.13 6.15
CA ILE A 74 5.20 -4.68 4.99
C ILE A 74 6.59 -5.20 5.36
N ILE A 75 7.35 -4.45 6.16
CA ILE A 75 8.66 -4.88 6.65
C ILE A 75 8.54 -6.21 7.39
N ARG A 76 7.54 -6.36 8.27
CA ARG A 76 7.30 -7.64 8.96
C ARG A 76 6.99 -8.77 7.99
N VAL A 77 6.06 -8.58 7.05
CA VAL A 77 5.69 -9.63 6.09
C VAL A 77 6.90 -10.10 5.28
N VAL A 78 7.70 -9.16 4.76
CA VAL A 78 8.87 -9.46 3.91
C VAL A 78 10.00 -10.10 4.72
N THR A 79 10.27 -9.62 5.93
CA THR A 79 11.31 -10.19 6.81
C THR A 79 10.96 -11.58 7.34
N HIS A 80 9.70 -11.86 7.67
CA HIS A 80 9.25 -13.20 8.04
C HIS A 80 9.36 -14.21 6.89
N ALA A 81 9.32 -13.74 5.63
CA ALA A 81 9.57 -14.55 4.45
C ALA A 81 11.08 -14.83 4.20
N GLY A 82 11.97 -14.28 5.04
CA GLY A 82 13.42 -14.46 4.95
C GLY A 82 14.14 -13.44 4.08
N TYR A 83 13.51 -12.31 3.76
CA TYR A 83 14.07 -11.25 2.91
C TYR A 83 14.40 -9.99 3.70
N LEU A 84 15.35 -9.19 3.22
CA LEU A 84 15.63 -7.86 3.75
C LEU A 84 14.57 -6.89 3.24
N CYS A 85 14.12 -5.98 4.10
CA CYS A 85 13.14 -4.96 3.76
C CYS A 85 13.37 -3.74 4.65
N GLU A 86 13.77 -2.63 4.03
CA GLU A 86 14.03 -1.36 4.69
C GLU A 86 13.23 -0.27 3.99
N GLU A 87 12.49 0.53 4.76
CA GLU A 87 11.74 1.66 4.22
C GLU A 87 12.71 2.68 3.61
N LEU A 88 12.41 3.12 2.38
CA LEU A 88 13.12 4.20 1.73
C LEU A 88 12.31 5.48 1.92
N PRO A 89 12.81 6.46 2.72
CA PRO A 89 12.21 7.77 2.77
C PRO A 89 12.42 8.50 1.43
N ASP A 90 11.45 9.32 1.04
CA ASP A 90 11.52 10.20 -0.15
C ASP A 90 12.77 11.10 -0.16
#